data_AF-A0A497IHM2-F1
#
_entry.id   AF-A0A497IHM2-F1
#
_cell.length_a   1.000
_cell.length_b   1.000
_cell.length_c   1.000
_cell.angle_alpha   90.00
_cell.angle_beta   90.00
_cell.angle_gamma   90.00
#
_symmetry.space_group_name_H-M   'P 1'
#
loop_
_entity.id
_entity.type
_entity.pdbx_description
1 polymer ?
#
loop_
_entity_poly.entity_id
_entity_poly.type
_entity_poly.pdbx_seq_one_letter_code
_entity_poly.pdbx_strand_id
1 'polypeptide(L)'
;MRRDRIDESREKMLKAFYFALGSYMEQEAKKADTWRDQGYGELYAHLKHELEEIKRSMTANNLTYMIHNCVDAVLLSNMLLARAMEENNLL
;
A
#
# COMPACT_ATOMS: atom_id res chain seq x y z
N MET A 1 -1.28 20.30 24.40
CA MET A 1 -1.03 18.93 24.88
C MET A 1 0.33 18.49 24.35
N ARG A 2 1.21 17.93 25.18
CA ARG A 2 2.50 17.39 24.72
C ARG A 2 2.18 16.16 23.86
N ARG A 3 2.54 16.18 22.58
CA ARG A 3 2.41 14.99 21.72
C ARG A 3 3.38 13.93 22.22
N ASP A 4 2.88 12.72 22.41
CA ASP A 4 3.74 11.59 22.72
C ASP A 4 4.23 10.90 21.45
N ARG A 5 5.15 9.95 21.59
CA ARG A 5 5.71 9.19 20.47
C ARG A 5 4.62 8.43 19.68
N ILE A 6 3.52 8.06 20.33
CA ILE A 6 2.42 7.32 19.72
C ILE A 6 1.64 8.26 18.80
N ASP A 7 1.36 9.48 19.24
CA ASP A 7 0.70 10.52 18.44
C ASP A 7 1.50 10.82 17.17
N GLU A 8 2.82 11.00 17.29
CA GLU A 8 3.70 11.25 16.15
C GLU A 8 3.77 10.08 15.17
N SER A 9 3.82 8.84 15.70
CA SER A 9 3.84 7.64 14.87
C SER A 9 2.53 7.50 14.11
N ARG A 10 1.40 7.71 14.79
CA ARG A 10 0.06 7.70 14.18
C ARG A 10 -0.04 8.72 13.06
N GLU A 11 0.39 9.96 13.31
CA GLU A 11 0.34 11.01 12.28
C GLU A 11 1.16 10.64 11.04
N LYS A 12 2.38 10.14 11.23
CA LYS A 12 3.25 9.71 10.12
C LYS A 12 2.63 8.57 9.31
N MET A 13 2.12 7.54 9.98
CA MET A 13 1.50 6.39 9.33
C MET A 13 0.21 6.77 8.60
N LEU A 14 -0.64 7.61 9.19
CA LEU A 14 -1.86 8.11 8.54
C LEU A 14 -1.54 8.92 7.27
N LYS A 15 -0.55 9.82 7.34
CA LYS A 15 -0.11 10.59 6.18
C LYS A 15 0.41 9.69 5.06
N ALA A 16 1.23 8.69 5.39
CA ALA A 16 1.72 7.72 4.41
C ALA A 16 0.59 6.88 3.80
N PHE A 17 -0.35 6.42 4.62
CA PHE A 17 -1.51 5.66 4.14
C PHE A 17 -2.38 6.49 3.19
N TYR A 18 -2.75 7.72 3.55
CA TYR A 18 -3.55 8.57 2.67
C TYR A 18 -2.82 8.99 1.40
N PHE A 19 -1.49 9.15 1.45
CA PHE A 19 -0.68 9.36 0.26
C PHE A 19 -0.76 8.15 -0.69
N ALA A 20 -0.59 6.93 -0.16
CA ALA A 20 -0.73 5.71 -0.94
C ALA A 20 -2.14 5.57 -1.53
N LEU A 21 -3.17 5.76 -0.72
CA LEU A 21 -4.57 5.72 -1.16
C LEU A 21 -4.85 6.73 -2.28
N GLY A 22 -4.33 7.96 -2.17
CA GLY A 22 -4.43 8.96 -3.24
C GLY A 22 -3.80 8.49 -4.55
N SER A 23 -2.62 7.88 -4.49
CA SER A 23 -1.96 7.28 -5.67
C SER A 23 -2.84 6.21 -6.34
N TYR A 24 -3.44 5.31 -5.56
CA TYR A 24 -4.36 4.30 -6.09
C TYR A 24 -5.58 4.92 -6.77
N MET A 25 -6.27 5.86 -6.11
CA MET A 25 -7.45 6.50 -6.67
C MET A 25 -7.15 7.20 -8.00
N GLU A 26 -5.97 7.80 -8.13
CA GLU A 26 -5.52 8.36 -9.40
C GLU A 26 -5.28 7.30 -10.48
N GLN A 27 -4.70 6.16 -10.12
CA GLN A 27 -4.47 5.04 -11.04
C GLN A 27 -5.79 4.40 -11.48
N GLU A 28 -6.72 4.15 -10.56
CA GLU A 28 -8.06 3.64 -10.84
C GLU A 28 -8.80 4.57 -11.82
N ALA A 29 -8.79 5.88 -11.56
CA ALA A 29 -9.45 6.87 -12.39
C ALA A 29 -8.82 7.01 -13.79
N LYS A 30 -7.49 6.90 -13.92
CA LYS A 30 -6.76 7.15 -15.18
C LYS A 30 -6.56 5.89 -16.03
N LYS A 31 -6.40 4.73 -15.39
CA LYS A 31 -5.95 3.48 -16.03
C LYS A 31 -6.98 2.35 -15.96
N ALA A 32 -8.15 2.60 -15.36
CA ALA A 32 -9.16 1.57 -15.09
C ALA A 32 -8.54 0.36 -14.37
N ASP A 33 -7.76 0.66 -13.33
CA ASP A 33 -7.06 -0.35 -12.55
C ASP A 33 -8.06 -1.29 -11.86
N THR A 34 -7.91 -2.60 -12.07
CA THR A 34 -8.79 -3.66 -11.56
C THR A 34 -8.15 -4.48 -10.45
N TRP A 35 -7.03 -4.03 -9.86
CA TRP A 35 -6.32 -4.79 -8.81
C TRP A 35 -7.21 -5.15 -7.63
N ARG A 36 -8.13 -4.28 -7.21
CA ARG A 36 -9.07 -4.58 -6.10
C ARG A 36 -9.97 -5.77 -6.40
N ASP A 37 -10.24 -6.04 -7.68
CA ASP A 37 -11.15 -7.10 -8.12
C ASP A 37 -10.42 -8.45 -8.30
N GLN A 38 -9.08 -8.46 -8.27
CA GLN A 38 -8.24 -9.66 -8.41
C GLN A 38 -8.22 -10.49 -7.14
N GLY A 39 -8.24 -11.83 -7.22
CA GLY A 39 -8.26 -12.75 -6.08
C GLY A 39 -7.09 -12.65 -5.09
N TYR A 40 -7.17 -13.39 -3.96
CA TYR A 40 -6.11 -13.38 -2.94
C TYR A 40 -4.75 -13.79 -3.50
N GLY A 41 -4.74 -14.78 -4.39
CA GLY A 41 -3.52 -15.32 -4.97
C GLY A 41 -2.78 -14.27 -5.79
N GLU A 42 -3.52 -13.55 -6.63
CA GLU A 42 -3.03 -12.47 -7.49
C GLU A 42 -2.50 -11.29 -6.66
N LEU A 43 -3.29 -10.82 -5.69
CA LEU A 43 -2.90 -9.74 -4.79
C LEU A 43 -1.64 -10.10 -3.98
N TYR A 44 -1.57 -11.32 -3.45
CA TYR A 44 -0.42 -11.80 -2.71
C TYR A 44 0.83 -11.94 -3.59
N ALA A 45 0.67 -12.48 -4.80
CA ALA A 45 1.77 -12.62 -5.75
C ALA A 45 2.34 -11.25 -6.14
N HIS A 46 1.48 -10.26 -6.37
CA HIS A 46 1.90 -8.89 -6.68
C HIS A 46 2.57 -8.23 -5.46
N LEU A 47 2.00 -8.36 -4.26
CA LEU A 47 2.63 -7.83 -3.05
C LEU A 47 4.04 -8.39 -2.87
N LYS A 48 4.24 -9.70 -3.10
CA LYS A 48 5.56 -10.32 -3.05
C LYS A 48 6.51 -9.74 -4.10
N HIS A 49 6.03 -9.45 -5.31
CA HIS A 49 6.84 -8.78 -6.33
C HIS A 49 7.30 -7.40 -5.85
N GLU A 50 6.39 -6.58 -5.32
CA GLU A 50 6.71 -5.24 -4.83
C GLU A 50 7.73 -5.25 -3.68
N LEU A 51 7.65 -6.24 -2.78
CA LEU A 51 8.64 -6.40 -1.71
C LEU A 51 10.06 -6.67 -2.25
N GLU A 52 10.19 -7.46 -3.31
CA GLU A 52 11.49 -7.67 -3.97
C GLU A 52 11.97 -6.40 -4.68
N GLU A 53 11.08 -5.63 -5.31
CA GLU A 53 11.44 -4.36 -5.95
C GLU A 53 11.82 -3.26 -4.95
N ILE A 54 11.21 -3.23 -3.76
CA ILE A 54 11.65 -2.40 -2.64
C ILE A 54 13.10 -2.76 -2.28
N LYS A 55 13.39 -4.05 -2.10
CA LYS A 55 14.74 -4.54 -1.76
C LYS A 55 15.77 -4.20 -2.84
N ARG A 56 15.42 -4.34 -4.12
CA ARG A 56 16.28 -3.90 -5.24
C ARG A 56 16.53 -2.40 -5.21
N SER A 57 15.48 -1.60 -5.00
CA SER A 57 15.57 -0.14 -4.96
C SER A 57 16.40 0.36 -3.79
N MET A 58 16.29 -0.28 -2.62
CA MET A 58 17.15 -0.05 -1.46
C MET A 58 18.61 -0.32 -1.78
N THR A 59 18.90 -1.47 -2.39
CA THR A 59 20.26 -1.87 -2.76
C THR A 59 20.88 -0.91 -3.79
N ALA A 60 20.07 -0.41 -4.71
CA ALA A 60 20.47 0.57 -5.71
C ALA A 60 20.50 2.02 -5.21
N ASN A 61 20.16 2.27 -3.93
CA ASN A 61 20.00 3.61 -3.34
C ASN A 61 19.05 4.52 -4.16
N ASN A 62 18.03 3.94 -4.79
CA ASN A 62 17.05 4.65 -5.59
C ASN A 62 15.80 4.96 -4.76
N LEU A 63 15.86 6.05 -3.99
CA LEU A 63 14.82 6.42 -3.03
C LEU A 63 13.45 6.65 -3.67
N THR A 64 13.41 7.26 -4.85
CA THR A 64 12.15 7.56 -5.55
C THR A 64 11.40 6.27 -5.91
N TYR A 65 12.09 5.30 -6.50
CA TYR A 65 11.48 4.00 -6.82
C TYR A 65 11.16 3.20 -5.57
N MET A 66 12.01 3.28 -4.54
CA MET A 66 11.70 2.65 -3.25
C MET A 66 10.39 3.18 -2.65
N ILE A 67 10.16 4.50 -2.72
CA ILE A 67 8.90 5.11 -2.24
C ILE A 67 7.71 4.62 -3.07
N HIS A 68 7.84 4.56 -4.39
CA HIS A 68 6.80 4.04 -5.28
C HIS A 68 6.41 2.60 -4.92
N ASN A 69 7.39 1.70 -4.82
CA ASN A 69 7.12 0.30 -4.54
C ASN A 69 6.58 0.10 -3.11
N CYS A 70 6.98 0.95 -2.15
CA CYS A 70 6.36 0.99 -0.82
C CYS A 70 4.88 1.41 -0.88
N VAL A 71 4.53 2.38 -1.73
CA VAL A 71 3.13 2.79 -1.94
C VAL A 71 2.32 1.62 -2.47
N ASP A 72 2.82 0.94 -3.50
CA ASP A 72 2.12 -0.21 -4.10
C ASP A 72 1.98 -1.36 -3.09
N ALA A 73 3.02 -1.64 -2.30
CA ALA A 73 2.95 -2.66 -1.25
C ALA A 73 1.92 -2.31 -0.16
N VAL A 74 1.80 -1.04 0.25
CA VAL A 74 0.77 -0.58 1.20
C VAL A 74 -0.63 -0.79 0.61
N LEU A 75 -0.82 -0.45 -0.66
CA LEU A 75 -2.11 -0.59 -1.33
C LEU A 75 -2.53 -2.04 -1.48
N LEU A 76 -1.64 -2.90 -1.99
CA LEU A 76 -1.89 -4.33 -2.16
C LEU A 76 -2.18 -5.01 -0.81
N SER A 77 -1.44 -4.64 0.24
CA SER A 77 -1.70 -5.13 1.60
C SER A 77 -3.07 -4.67 2.11
N ASN A 78 -3.45 -3.42 1.83
CA ASN A 78 -4.74 -2.88 2.23
C ASN A 78 -5.91 -3.54 1.46
N MET A 79 -5.72 -3.86 0.17
CA MET A 79 -6.71 -4.60 -0.62
C MET A 79 -6.89 -6.04 -0.12
N LEU A 80 -5.79 -6.72 0.23
CA LEU A 80 -5.84 -8.04 0.86
C LEU A 80 -6.63 -8.01 2.17
N LEU A 81 -6.35 -7.01 3.02
CA LEU A 81 -7.08 -6.81 4.27
C LEU A 81 -8.56 -6.51 4.01
N ALA A 82 -8.87 -5.60 3.08
CA ALA A 82 -10.24 -5.24 2.74
C ALA A 82 -11.04 -6.48 2.30
N ARG A 83 -10.48 -7.33 1.44
CA ARG A 83 -11.16 -8.58 1.06
C ARG A 83 -11.38 -9.51 2.25
N ALA A 84 -10.36 -9.70 3.09
CA ALA A 84 -10.50 -10.53 4.28
C ALA A 84 -11.59 -9.99 5.21
N MET A 85 -11.71 -8.66 5.32
CA MET A 85 -12.77 -8.01 6.08
C MET A 85 -14.15 -8.23 5.45
N GLU A 86 -14.30 -8.05 4.14
CA GLU A 86 -15.56 -8.28 3.40
C GLU A 86 -16.04 -9.73 3.55
N GLU A 87 -15.16 -10.72 3.39
CA GLU A 87 -15.50 -12.14 3.56
C GLU A 87 -15.91 -12.49 5.00
N ASN A 88 -15.48 -11.69 5.97
CA ASN A 88 -15.84 -11.83 7.38
C ASN A 88 -16.94 -10.85 7.83
N ASN A 89 -17.61 -10.17 6.90
CA ASN A 89 -18.68 -9.18 7.17
C ASN A 89 -18.24 -8.04 8.12
N LEU A 90 -16.99 -7.62 8.00
CA LEU A 90 -16.43 -6.46 8.72
C LEU A 90 -16.48 -5.16 7.88
N LEU A 91 -16.82 -5.28 6.60
CA LEU A 91 -17.14 -4.24 5.62
C LEU A 91 -18.41 -4.66 4.87
#